data_AF-A0A6I3EI52-F1
#
_entry.id   AF-A0A6I3EI52-F1
#
_cell.length_a   1.000
_cell.length_b   1.000
_cell.length_c   1.000
_cell.angle_alpha   90.00
_cell.angle_beta   90.00
_cell.angle_gamma   90.00
#
_symmetry.space_group_name_H-M   'P 1'
#
loop_
_entity.id
_entity.type
_entity.pdbx_description
1 polymer ?
#
loop_
_entity_poly.entity_id
_entity_poly.type
_entity_poly.pdbx_seq_one_letter_code
_entity_poly.pdbx_strand_id
1 'polypeptide(L)'
;MTVSTEQTTIHLGEISTEEIQLVKSAVDFVKWDSESHGGPIVKSLNGRRVWQVSNNDSRVTIFGDECRFEGIYMLSAQFIANCVPLIKLDEHLRLSIVDRQITATSISGTVTMYCGPMTDNFVTSSQVNTVFAHLPFRHLFRAIDTASDLPNNVSREALRQNDDPPPTTISITDNLLTCYTDWQPYKCQSVTTTAVASTLGSGGISVCAHTLNRMINLFNFVGNPEFKVAFDSLTNDFIEFSTSNCHLAVRRKIVGSDLLLKQIRETLTGLFQQHEVSDRGVIAAIIDNCPIRICIFESESNGANIIRLTHTVMRDASQTLDLLKEINVFNQQLVGSRAWIEDDRVILGVDLDQNDVAKIYEHLKKLANDASKLDGVLEPLGA
;
A
#
# COMPACT_ATOMS: atom_id res chain seq x y z
N MET A 1 -41.05 32.13 31.21
CA MET A 1 -41.40 31.02 30.31
C MET A 1 -40.10 30.40 29.84
N THR A 2 -39.67 29.34 30.52
CA THR A 2 -38.53 28.50 30.12
C THR A 2 -38.98 27.69 28.90
N VAL A 3 -38.40 27.99 27.74
CA VAL A 3 -38.53 27.13 26.56
C VAL A 3 -37.73 25.88 26.88
N SER A 4 -38.42 24.79 27.22
CA SER A 4 -37.81 23.47 27.24
C SER A 4 -37.51 23.10 25.79
N THR A 5 -36.27 23.29 25.36
CA THR A 5 -35.76 22.60 24.18
C THR A 5 -35.89 21.11 24.44
N GLU A 6 -36.81 20.44 23.73
CA GLU A 6 -36.88 18.99 23.72
C GLU A 6 -35.50 18.46 23.29
N GLN A 7 -34.79 17.86 24.25
CA GLN A 7 -33.54 17.16 23.98
C GLN A 7 -33.87 15.99 23.05
N THR A 8 -33.44 16.08 21.80
CA THR A 8 -33.66 15.03 20.81
C THR A 8 -32.69 13.89 21.11
N THR A 9 -33.22 12.80 21.68
CA THR A 9 -32.44 11.58 21.88
C THR A 9 -32.33 10.81 20.57
N ILE A 10 -31.10 10.61 20.09
CA ILE A 10 -30.83 9.75 18.94
C ILE A 10 -30.51 8.34 19.43
N HIS A 11 -31.27 7.35 18.99
CA HIS A 11 -31.01 5.95 19.31
C HIS A 11 -30.17 5.31 18.21
N LEU A 12 -28.98 4.82 18.57
CA LEU A 12 -28.15 4.00 17.68
C LEU A 12 -28.50 2.50 17.82
N GLY A 13 -29.64 2.17 18.42
CA GLY A 13 -30.14 0.79 18.53
C GLY A 13 -29.37 -0.11 19.50
N GLU A 14 -29.69 -1.41 19.43
CA GLU A 14 -29.03 -2.48 20.18
C GLU A 14 -27.85 -3.03 19.36
N ILE A 15 -26.69 -3.14 20.01
CA ILE A 15 -25.42 -3.58 19.44
C ILE A 15 -25.05 -4.91 20.07
N SER A 16 -24.80 -5.92 19.24
CA SER A 16 -24.38 -7.25 19.68
C SER A 16 -22.91 -7.28 20.13
N THR A 17 -22.57 -8.33 20.88
CA THR A 17 -21.18 -8.62 21.28
C THR A 17 -20.25 -8.72 20.07
N GLU A 18 -20.69 -9.35 18.99
CA GLU A 18 -19.89 -9.50 17.76
C GLU A 18 -19.64 -8.15 17.07
N GLU A 19 -20.67 -7.31 16.95
CA GLU A 19 -20.57 -6.00 16.30
C GLU A 19 -19.57 -5.10 17.04
N ILE A 20 -19.68 -4.97 18.37
CA ILE A 20 -18.77 -4.10 19.13
C ILE A 20 -17.34 -4.65 19.18
N GLN A 21 -17.16 -5.98 19.17
CA GLN A 21 -15.84 -6.59 19.07
C GLN A 21 -15.17 -6.27 17.73
N LEU A 22 -15.91 -6.37 16.62
CA LEU A 22 -15.39 -5.99 15.29
C LEU A 22 -15.04 -4.50 15.22
N VAL A 23 -15.87 -3.62 15.80
CA VAL A 23 -15.58 -2.18 15.88
C VAL A 23 -14.32 -1.94 16.73
N LYS A 24 -14.16 -2.66 17.85
CA LYS A 24 -12.93 -2.58 18.66
C LYS A 24 -11.70 -3.06 17.89
N SER A 25 -11.79 -4.18 17.17
CA SER A 25 -10.70 -4.68 16.31
C SER A 25 -10.32 -3.66 15.24
N ALA A 26 -11.31 -2.98 14.65
CA ALA A 26 -11.07 -1.91 13.68
C ALA A 26 -10.34 -0.71 14.31
N VAL A 27 -10.76 -0.27 15.49
CA VAL A 27 -10.10 0.78 16.29
C VAL A 27 -8.66 0.41 16.64
N ASP A 28 -8.40 -0.84 17.01
CA ASP A 28 -7.04 -1.30 17.35
C ASP A 28 -6.15 -1.52 16.12
N PHE A 29 -6.76 -1.78 14.97
CA PHE A 29 -6.07 -1.99 13.72
C PHE A 29 -5.61 -0.68 13.08
N VAL A 30 -6.51 0.30 12.99
CA VAL A 30 -6.22 1.62 12.43
C VAL A 30 -5.41 2.43 13.44
N LYS A 31 -4.14 2.69 13.13
CA LYS A 31 -3.30 3.56 13.96
C LYS A 31 -3.61 5.02 13.65
N TRP A 32 -3.88 5.78 14.69
CA TRP A 32 -4.03 7.22 14.65
C TRP A 32 -2.83 7.87 15.32
N ASP A 33 -2.36 8.99 14.77
CA ASP A 33 -1.35 9.80 15.44
C ASP A 33 -1.93 10.33 16.75
N SER A 34 -1.10 10.42 17.79
CA SER A 34 -1.52 10.84 19.14
C SER A 34 -2.18 12.23 19.18
N GLU A 35 -1.92 13.06 18.16
CA GLU A 35 -2.53 14.38 18.00
C GLU A 35 -3.87 14.33 17.25
N SER A 36 -4.16 13.25 16.53
CA SER A 36 -5.44 13.11 15.85
C SER A 36 -6.50 12.69 16.88
N HIS A 37 -7.51 13.54 17.07
CA HIS A 37 -8.73 13.21 17.81
C HIS A 37 -9.63 12.21 17.05
N GLY A 38 -9.00 11.27 16.34
CA GLY A 38 -9.66 10.29 15.49
C GLY A 38 -10.45 9.27 16.31
N GLY A 39 -11.45 8.69 15.66
CA GLY A 39 -12.25 7.63 16.23
C GLY A 39 -13.23 7.08 15.21
N PRO A 40 -13.95 6.01 15.57
CA PRO A 40 -14.95 5.42 14.68
C PRO A 40 -16.07 6.41 14.43
N ILE A 41 -16.48 6.50 13.17
CA ILE A 41 -17.70 7.20 12.77
C ILE A 41 -18.82 6.20 12.56
N VAL A 42 -20.04 6.57 12.92
CA VAL A 42 -21.23 5.72 12.76
C VAL A 42 -22.36 6.47 12.09
N LYS A 43 -23.03 5.80 11.16
CA LYS A 43 -24.25 6.29 10.50
C LYS A 43 -25.23 5.17 10.20
N SER A 44 -26.48 5.52 9.95
CA SER A 44 -27.44 4.61 9.33
C SER A 44 -27.30 4.71 7.80
N LEU A 45 -27.10 3.58 7.13
CA LEU A 45 -27.07 3.49 5.67
C LEU A 45 -27.90 2.29 5.23
N ASN A 46 -28.86 2.51 4.33
CA ASN A 46 -29.76 1.48 3.82
C ASN A 46 -30.46 0.69 4.94
N GLY A 47 -30.83 1.38 6.03
CA GLY A 47 -31.51 0.77 7.17
C GLY A 47 -30.62 -0.04 8.11
N ARG A 48 -29.29 -0.05 7.92
CA ARG A 48 -28.32 -0.73 8.79
C ARG A 48 -27.38 0.27 9.46
N ARG A 49 -26.87 -0.08 10.64
CA ARG A 49 -25.70 0.59 11.21
C ARG A 49 -24.46 0.33 10.38
N VAL A 50 -23.71 1.38 10.11
CA VAL A 50 -22.41 1.25 9.47
C VAL A 50 -21.39 2.05 10.26
N TRP A 51 -20.38 1.34 10.75
CA TRP A 51 -19.21 1.90 11.41
C TRP A 51 -18.09 2.02 10.41
N GLN A 52 -17.36 3.12 10.43
CA GLN A 52 -16.15 3.27 9.63
C GLN A 52 -15.00 3.77 10.50
N VAL A 53 -13.84 3.15 10.31
CA VAL A 53 -12.59 3.47 10.99
C VAL A 53 -11.51 3.57 9.92
N SER A 54 -10.87 4.72 9.79
CA SER A 54 -9.91 4.94 8.69
C SER A 54 -8.78 5.88 9.04
N ASN A 55 -7.67 5.68 8.34
CA ASN A 55 -6.55 6.61 8.19
C ASN A 55 -6.08 6.61 6.71
N ASN A 56 -4.88 7.11 6.44
CA ASN A 56 -4.35 7.18 5.07
C ASN A 56 -3.99 5.81 4.46
N ASP A 57 -3.77 4.81 5.31
CA ASP A 57 -3.22 3.50 4.92
C ASP A 57 -4.25 2.37 5.01
N SER A 58 -5.28 2.54 5.83
CA SER A 58 -6.25 1.51 6.14
C SER A 58 -7.63 2.09 6.30
N ARG A 59 -8.64 1.36 5.84
CA ARG A 59 -10.05 1.66 6.07
C ARG A 59 -10.77 0.38 6.43
N VAL A 60 -11.52 0.41 7.52
CA VAL A 60 -12.37 -0.69 7.97
C VAL A 60 -13.80 -0.19 8.05
N THR A 61 -14.72 -0.94 7.46
CA THR A 61 -16.16 -0.68 7.51
C THR A 61 -16.85 -1.91 8.10
N ILE A 62 -17.58 -1.73 9.20
CA ILE A 62 -18.35 -2.78 9.87
C ILE A 62 -19.84 -2.52 9.65
N PHE A 63 -20.56 -3.55 9.21
CA PHE A 63 -22.00 -3.49 9.00
C PHE A 63 -22.71 -4.18 10.16
N GLY A 64 -23.39 -3.38 10.98
CA GLY A 64 -24.20 -3.85 12.09
C GLY A 64 -25.60 -4.28 11.68
N ASP A 65 -26.44 -4.46 12.69
CA ASP A 65 -27.85 -4.82 12.52
C ASP A 65 -28.71 -3.65 12.02
N GLU A 66 -29.99 -3.93 11.81
CA GLU A 66 -30.97 -2.95 11.39
C GLU A 66 -31.09 -1.80 12.40
N CYS A 67 -30.99 -0.58 11.90
CA CYS A 67 -31.09 0.61 12.70
C CYS A 67 -31.31 1.82 11.78
N ARG A 68 -32.18 2.75 12.21
CA ARG A 68 -32.48 3.98 11.49
C ARG A 68 -32.31 5.17 12.40
N PHE A 69 -31.40 6.06 12.01
CA PHE A 69 -31.17 7.35 12.66
C PHE A 69 -30.53 8.30 11.64
N GLU A 70 -30.67 9.59 11.88
CA GLU A 70 -30.08 10.63 11.03
C GLU A 70 -28.74 11.11 11.58
N GLY A 71 -27.86 11.58 10.70
CA GLY A 71 -26.56 12.13 11.07
C GLY A 71 -25.40 11.13 11.06
N ILE A 72 -24.19 11.68 11.22
CA ILE A 72 -22.93 10.94 11.31
C ILE A 72 -22.27 11.35 12.62
N TYR A 73 -22.00 10.36 13.47
CA TYR A 73 -21.46 10.60 14.80
C TYR A 73 -20.07 10.00 14.93
N MET A 74 -19.11 10.83 15.34
CA MET A 74 -17.77 10.37 15.68
C MET A 74 -17.71 10.05 17.17
N LEU A 75 -17.36 8.80 17.49
CA LEU A 75 -17.14 8.35 18.86
C LEU A 75 -15.65 8.30 19.15
N SER A 76 -15.26 8.38 20.42
CA SER A 76 -13.86 8.20 20.79
C SER A 76 -13.48 6.71 20.80
N ALA A 77 -12.23 6.40 20.46
CA ALA A 77 -11.68 5.05 20.63
C ALA A 77 -11.82 4.54 22.09
N GLN A 78 -11.66 5.43 23.07
CA GLN A 78 -11.84 5.13 24.49
C GLN A 78 -13.28 4.72 24.82
N PHE A 79 -14.27 5.36 24.20
CA PHE A 79 -15.68 4.99 24.40
C PHE A 79 -15.93 3.55 23.95
N ILE A 80 -15.44 3.16 22.77
CA ILE A 80 -15.53 1.76 22.30
C ILE A 80 -14.79 0.81 23.23
N ALA A 81 -13.58 1.17 23.68
CA ALA A 81 -12.82 0.35 24.61
C ALA A 81 -13.58 0.11 25.94
N ASN A 82 -14.31 1.11 26.44
CA ASN A 82 -15.14 1.01 27.64
C ASN A 82 -16.45 0.24 27.41
N CYS A 83 -16.94 0.14 26.16
CA CYS A 83 -18.11 -0.68 25.83
C CYS A 83 -17.80 -2.19 25.90
N VAL A 84 -16.57 -2.61 25.59
CA VAL A 84 -16.17 -4.04 25.60
C VAL A 84 -16.35 -4.73 26.96
N PRO A 85 -15.85 -4.20 28.10
CA PRO A 85 -16.13 -4.83 29.40
C PRO A 85 -17.61 -4.77 29.78
N LEU A 86 -18.33 -3.73 29.34
CA LEU A 86 -19.76 -3.56 29.65
C LEU A 86 -20.62 -4.60 28.92
N ILE A 87 -20.30 -4.92 27.65
CA ILE A 87 -20.99 -5.97 26.89
C ILE A 87 -20.57 -7.37 27.32
N LYS A 88 -19.39 -7.59 27.92
CA LYS A 88 -19.04 -8.95 28.40
C LYS A 88 -19.97 -9.47 29.50
N LEU A 89 -20.73 -8.58 30.11
CA LEU A 89 -21.70 -8.86 31.18
C LEU A 89 -23.15 -8.94 30.66
N ASP A 90 -23.36 -8.74 29.36
CA ASP A 90 -24.69 -8.67 28.73
C ASP A 90 -24.64 -9.28 27.30
N GLU A 91 -25.76 -9.53 26.64
CA GLU A 91 -25.72 -9.96 25.23
C GLU A 91 -25.68 -8.76 24.27
N HIS A 92 -26.25 -7.63 24.72
CA HIS A 92 -26.44 -6.43 23.92
C HIS A 92 -26.11 -5.14 24.69
N LEU A 93 -25.67 -4.12 23.95
CA LEU A 93 -25.57 -2.74 24.44
C LEU A 93 -26.57 -1.84 23.73
N ARG A 94 -27.23 -0.97 24.48
CA ARG A 94 -28.03 0.13 23.91
C ARG A 94 -27.19 1.39 23.84
N LEU A 95 -27.11 1.99 22.66
CA LEU A 95 -26.42 3.26 22.46
C LEU A 95 -27.42 4.38 22.17
N SER A 96 -27.25 5.51 22.86
CA SER A 96 -28.04 6.72 22.63
C SER A 96 -27.19 7.98 22.72
N ILE A 97 -27.52 8.99 21.92
CA ILE A 97 -26.87 10.30 21.94
C ILE A 97 -27.88 11.36 22.40
N VAL A 98 -27.47 12.15 23.39
CA VAL A 98 -28.19 13.34 23.88
C VAL A 98 -27.18 14.47 24.04
N ASP A 99 -27.43 15.64 23.46
CA ASP A 99 -26.57 16.83 23.58
C ASP A 99 -25.08 16.56 23.30
N ARG A 100 -24.79 15.78 22.24
CA ARG A 100 -23.45 15.32 21.85
C ARG A 100 -22.75 14.43 22.88
N GLN A 101 -23.46 13.89 23.86
CA GLN A 101 -22.95 12.84 24.73
C GLN A 101 -23.48 11.49 24.24
N ILE A 102 -22.58 10.56 23.97
CA ILE A 102 -22.91 9.17 23.70
C ILE A 102 -22.97 8.42 25.03
N THR A 103 -24.04 7.65 25.23
CA THR A 103 -24.21 6.77 26.38
C THR A 103 -24.38 5.33 25.90
N ALA A 104 -23.54 4.44 26.43
CA ALA A 104 -23.76 2.99 26.37
C ALA A 104 -24.47 2.55 27.64
N THR A 105 -25.53 1.75 27.48
CA THR A 105 -26.33 1.19 28.57
C THR A 105 -26.40 -0.32 28.45
N SER A 106 -26.14 -1.01 29.55
CA SER A 106 -26.41 -2.43 29.75
C SER A 106 -27.10 -2.65 31.09
N ILE A 107 -27.49 -3.90 31.39
CA ILE A 107 -28.03 -4.26 32.71
C ILE A 107 -27.01 -3.97 33.84
N SER A 108 -25.71 -4.03 33.53
CA SER A 108 -24.62 -3.86 34.50
C SER A 108 -24.23 -2.40 34.76
N GLY A 109 -24.74 -1.44 33.98
CA GLY A 109 -24.46 -0.03 34.18
C GLY A 109 -24.40 0.78 32.90
N THR A 110 -23.81 1.97 32.99
CA THR A 110 -23.69 2.90 31.87
C THR A 110 -22.29 3.50 31.76
N VAL A 111 -21.93 3.88 30.53
CA VAL A 111 -20.73 4.67 30.22
C VAL A 111 -21.17 5.84 29.34
N THR A 112 -20.81 7.07 29.73
CA THR A 112 -21.15 8.29 28.97
C THR A 112 -19.90 9.08 28.64
N MET A 113 -19.77 9.53 27.40
CA MET A 113 -18.65 10.36 26.93
C MET A 113 -19.13 11.38 25.89
N TYR A 114 -18.37 12.46 25.69
CA TYR A 114 -18.64 13.39 24.59
C TYR A 114 -18.28 12.75 23.24
N CYS A 115 -19.14 12.98 22.24
CA CYS A 115 -18.87 12.71 20.84
C CYS A 115 -17.83 13.70 20.31
N GLY A 116 -17.04 13.26 19.33
CA GLY A 116 -16.17 14.14 18.56
C GLY A 116 -16.95 15.15 17.71
N PRO A 117 -16.26 16.05 16.99
CA PRO A 117 -16.88 16.87 15.95
C PRO A 117 -17.69 16.01 14.97
N MET A 118 -18.85 16.53 14.54
CA MET A 118 -19.56 15.96 13.40
C MET A 118 -18.67 16.04 12.15
N THR A 119 -18.74 15.01 11.31
CA THR A 119 -17.91 14.89 10.12
C THR A 119 -18.69 14.23 9.00
N ASP A 120 -18.49 14.69 7.77
CA ASP A 120 -19.08 14.12 6.57
C ASP A 120 -18.11 13.15 5.86
N ASN A 121 -16.96 12.85 6.47
CA ASN A 121 -15.88 12.06 5.88
C ASN A 121 -16.18 10.55 5.89
N PHE A 122 -17.38 10.16 5.44
CA PHE A 122 -17.72 8.77 5.21
C PHE A 122 -17.25 8.37 3.81
N VAL A 123 -16.10 7.70 3.73
CA VAL A 123 -15.47 7.35 2.45
C VAL A 123 -16.14 6.09 1.88
N THR A 124 -16.68 6.18 0.67
CA THR A 124 -17.14 5.01 -0.09
C THR A 124 -16.00 4.46 -0.94
N SER A 125 -15.86 3.13 -1.07
CA SER A 125 -14.87 2.56 -1.98
C SER A 125 -15.35 2.74 -3.42
N SER A 126 -14.56 3.40 -4.26
CA SER A 126 -14.80 3.56 -5.69
C SER A 126 -13.94 2.62 -6.55
N GLN A 127 -13.16 1.72 -5.92
CA GLN A 127 -12.22 0.86 -6.63
C GLN A 127 -12.96 -0.22 -7.42
N VAL A 128 -12.65 -0.32 -8.72
CA VAL A 128 -13.13 -1.41 -9.57
C VAL A 128 -12.19 -2.59 -9.40
N ASN A 129 -12.60 -3.56 -8.60
CA ASN A 129 -11.82 -4.76 -8.34
C ASN A 129 -11.82 -5.70 -9.56
N THR A 130 -10.70 -5.76 -10.29
CA THR A 130 -10.54 -6.60 -11.49
C THR A 130 -9.97 -7.99 -11.19
N VAL A 131 -9.31 -8.14 -10.04
CA VAL A 131 -8.74 -9.42 -9.57
C VAL A 131 -9.35 -9.75 -8.21
N PHE A 132 -9.85 -10.98 -8.03
CA PHE A 132 -10.37 -11.42 -6.74
C PHE A 132 -10.31 -12.93 -6.51
N ALA A 133 -10.33 -13.32 -5.23
CA ALA A 133 -10.33 -14.68 -4.74
C ALA A 133 -11.36 -14.83 -3.61
N HIS A 134 -12.14 -15.91 -3.67
CA HIS A 134 -13.11 -16.30 -2.66
C HIS A 134 -12.63 -17.55 -1.92
N LEU A 135 -12.50 -17.46 -0.61
CA LEU A 135 -12.02 -18.56 0.24
C LEU A 135 -12.50 -18.42 1.69
N PRO A 136 -12.60 -19.54 2.45
CA PRO A 136 -12.96 -19.48 3.86
C PRO A 136 -11.93 -18.74 4.71
N PHE A 137 -12.39 -18.00 5.72
CA PHE A 137 -11.55 -17.20 6.63
C PHE A 137 -10.35 -17.97 7.17
N ARG A 138 -10.55 -19.21 7.65
CA ARG A 138 -9.46 -20.02 8.22
C ARG A 138 -8.37 -20.38 7.21
N HIS A 139 -8.71 -20.51 5.94
CA HIS A 139 -7.73 -20.78 4.88
C HIS A 139 -6.93 -19.52 4.56
N LEU A 140 -7.63 -18.37 4.45
CA LEU A 140 -7.01 -17.06 4.29
C LEU A 140 -6.09 -16.72 5.47
N PHE A 141 -6.60 -16.88 6.69
CA PHE A 141 -5.88 -16.72 7.95
C PHE A 141 -4.59 -17.52 7.91
N ARG A 142 -4.66 -18.84 7.69
CA ARG A 142 -3.47 -19.70 7.67
C ARG A 142 -2.46 -19.25 6.62
N ALA A 143 -2.90 -18.89 5.43
CA ALA A 143 -2.00 -18.46 4.36
C ALA A 143 -1.28 -17.14 4.73
N ILE A 144 -2.04 -16.12 5.16
CA ILE A 144 -1.48 -14.82 5.53
C ILE A 144 -0.63 -14.92 6.79
N ASP A 145 -1.12 -15.55 7.85
CA ASP A 145 -0.44 -15.69 9.13
C ASP A 145 0.93 -16.33 8.93
N THR A 146 0.99 -17.51 8.30
CA THR A 146 2.26 -18.21 8.09
C THR A 146 3.24 -17.42 7.19
N ALA A 147 2.75 -16.69 6.19
CA ALA A 147 3.64 -15.91 5.32
C ALA A 147 4.13 -14.61 5.98
N SER A 148 3.28 -13.95 6.78
CA SER A 148 3.53 -12.61 7.32
C SER A 148 4.02 -12.58 8.77
N ASP A 149 3.98 -13.72 9.47
CA ASP A 149 4.47 -13.84 10.84
C ASP A 149 6.00 -13.70 10.89
N LEU A 150 6.48 -12.98 11.91
CA LEU A 150 7.90 -12.73 12.08
C LEU A 150 8.59 -14.06 12.39
N PRO A 151 9.65 -14.46 11.64
CA PRO A 151 10.33 -15.71 11.90
C PRO A 151 10.83 -15.83 13.34
N ASN A 152 10.79 -17.05 13.87
CA ASN A 152 11.43 -17.33 15.14
C ASN A 152 12.96 -17.19 15.02
N ASN A 153 13.59 -16.65 16.07
CA ASN A 153 15.05 -16.46 16.16
C ASN A 153 15.65 -15.34 15.30
N VAL A 154 14.87 -14.34 14.91
CA VAL A 154 15.42 -13.11 14.32
C VAL A 154 16.35 -12.43 15.35
N SER A 155 17.58 -12.11 14.92
CA SER A 155 18.57 -11.47 15.81
C SER A 155 18.20 -10.01 16.11
N ARG A 156 18.62 -9.49 17.27
CA ARG A 156 18.40 -8.08 17.62
C ARG A 156 19.06 -7.12 16.63
N GLU A 157 20.19 -7.52 16.07
CA GLU A 157 20.89 -6.76 15.03
C GLU A 157 20.04 -6.69 13.75
N ALA A 158 19.45 -7.81 13.33
CA ALA A 158 18.57 -7.85 12.17
C ALA A 158 17.31 -6.97 12.35
N LEU A 159 16.72 -6.98 13.56
CA LEU A 159 15.61 -6.08 13.91
C LEU A 159 16.00 -4.60 13.90
N ARG A 160 17.23 -4.26 14.29
CA ARG A 160 17.72 -2.88 14.28
C ARG A 160 18.14 -2.38 12.90
N GLN A 161 18.51 -3.28 12.00
CA GLN A 161 18.92 -2.93 10.64
C GLN A 161 17.73 -2.81 9.68
N ASN A 162 16.58 -3.36 10.05
CA ASN A 162 15.36 -3.36 9.25
C ASN A 162 14.21 -2.82 10.10
N ASP A 163 14.03 -1.49 10.08
CA ASP A 163 13.00 -0.80 10.85
C ASP A 163 11.57 -1.23 10.44
N ASP A 164 11.39 -1.65 9.19
CA ASP A 164 10.13 -2.14 8.65
C ASP A 164 10.22 -3.60 8.18
N PRO A 165 9.28 -4.47 8.58
CA PRO A 165 9.17 -5.83 8.04
C PRO A 165 9.02 -5.83 6.52
N PRO A 166 9.48 -6.91 5.85
CA PRO A 166 9.32 -7.05 4.41
C PRO A 166 7.84 -7.01 4.02
N PRO A 167 7.55 -6.65 2.77
CA PRO A 167 6.22 -6.84 2.21
C PRO A 167 5.89 -8.34 2.13
N THR A 168 4.63 -8.68 2.40
CA THR A 168 4.03 -9.93 1.91
C THR A 168 3.31 -9.63 0.61
N THR A 169 3.68 -10.35 -0.45
CA THR A 169 3.01 -10.32 -1.75
C THR A 169 1.90 -11.35 -1.76
N ILE A 170 0.67 -10.89 -2.04
CA ILE A 170 -0.51 -11.73 -2.24
C ILE A 170 -0.76 -11.79 -3.75
N SER A 171 -0.64 -12.98 -4.32
CA SER A 171 -0.87 -13.25 -5.74
C SER A 171 -2.10 -14.12 -5.93
N ILE A 172 -2.95 -13.74 -6.88
CA ILE A 172 -4.13 -14.50 -7.29
C ILE A 172 -3.86 -15.02 -8.70
N THR A 173 -4.04 -16.33 -8.86
CA THR A 173 -3.93 -17.07 -10.12
C THR A 173 -5.05 -18.11 -10.18
N ASP A 174 -5.20 -18.83 -11.29
CA ASP A 174 -6.29 -19.79 -11.47
C ASP A 174 -6.44 -20.77 -10.29
N ASN A 175 -7.54 -20.61 -9.55
CA ASN A 175 -7.94 -21.37 -8.37
C ASN A 175 -7.01 -21.28 -7.14
N LEU A 176 -6.09 -20.30 -7.11
CA LEU A 176 -5.05 -20.23 -6.10
C LEU A 176 -4.78 -18.80 -5.62
N LEU A 177 -4.77 -18.62 -4.31
CA LEU A 177 -4.18 -17.48 -3.64
C LEU A 177 -2.84 -17.89 -3.04
N THR A 178 -1.78 -17.16 -3.36
CA THR A 178 -0.41 -17.39 -2.89
C THR A 178 0.05 -16.20 -2.07
N CYS A 179 0.55 -16.44 -0.86
CA CYS A 179 1.22 -15.42 -0.05
C CYS A 179 2.73 -15.72 -0.04
N TYR A 180 3.54 -14.72 -0.36
CA TYR A 180 5.00 -14.81 -0.36
C TYR A 180 5.60 -13.68 0.46
N THR A 181 6.57 -13.99 1.31
CA THR A 181 7.36 -12.99 2.03
C THR A 181 8.84 -13.37 1.96
N ASP A 182 9.68 -12.41 1.57
CA ASP A 182 11.13 -12.57 1.62
C ASP A 182 11.70 -12.12 2.97
N TRP A 183 12.08 -13.08 3.80
CA TRP A 183 12.68 -12.81 5.11
C TRP A 183 14.22 -12.79 5.10
N GLN A 184 14.86 -12.85 3.92
CA GLN A 184 16.32 -12.78 3.81
C GLN A 184 16.93 -11.52 4.45
N PRO A 185 16.30 -10.32 4.42
CA PRO A 185 16.80 -9.15 5.15
C PRO A 185 16.93 -9.38 6.66
N TYR A 186 16.15 -10.31 7.21
CA TYR A 186 16.19 -10.74 8.61
C TYR A 186 17.06 -11.99 8.84
N LYS A 187 17.82 -12.42 7.82
CA LYS A 187 18.63 -13.65 7.80
C LYS A 187 17.82 -14.92 7.99
N CYS A 188 16.58 -14.91 7.51
CA CYS A 188 15.67 -16.05 7.55
C CYS A 188 15.26 -16.46 6.13
N GLN A 189 14.76 -17.68 5.99
CA GLN A 189 14.28 -18.17 4.69
C GLN A 189 13.00 -17.45 4.27
N SER A 190 12.84 -17.26 2.96
CA SER A 190 11.57 -16.81 2.40
C SER A 190 10.49 -17.85 2.65
N VAL A 191 9.25 -17.38 2.79
CA VAL A 191 8.09 -18.23 3.05
C VAL A 191 7.09 -18.06 1.92
N THR A 192 6.61 -19.18 1.37
CA THR A 192 5.51 -19.22 0.42
C THR A 192 4.41 -20.10 0.97
N THR A 193 3.17 -19.61 0.97
CA THR A 193 1.99 -20.38 1.34
C THR A 193 0.91 -20.22 0.30
N THR A 194 0.05 -21.23 0.17
CA THR A 194 -1.00 -21.25 -0.84
C THR A 194 -2.33 -21.67 -0.23
N ALA A 195 -3.42 -21.07 -0.70
CA ALA A 195 -4.78 -21.45 -0.37
C ALA A 195 -5.59 -21.63 -1.65
N VAL A 196 -6.32 -22.74 -1.74
CA VAL A 196 -7.28 -22.96 -2.82
C VAL A 196 -8.42 -21.95 -2.66
N ALA A 197 -8.78 -21.29 -3.75
CA ALA A 197 -9.80 -20.26 -3.79
C ALA A 197 -10.57 -20.33 -5.11
N SER A 198 -11.79 -19.79 -5.14
CA SER A 198 -12.47 -19.50 -6.41
C SER A 198 -12.03 -18.12 -6.89
N THR A 199 -11.41 -18.02 -8.07
CA THR A 199 -10.71 -16.80 -8.50
C THR A 199 -11.29 -16.20 -9.78
N LEU A 200 -11.09 -14.90 -9.96
CA LEU A 200 -11.25 -14.20 -11.24
C LEU A 200 -10.07 -13.25 -11.44
N GLY A 201 -9.51 -13.26 -12.66
CA GLY A 201 -8.33 -12.47 -13.00
C GLY A 201 -7.06 -13.02 -12.37
N SER A 202 -5.93 -12.38 -12.70
CA SER A 202 -4.63 -12.73 -12.17
C SER A 202 -3.82 -11.48 -11.86
N GLY A 203 -3.08 -11.48 -10.76
CA GLY A 203 -2.23 -10.36 -10.39
C GLY A 203 -1.58 -10.55 -9.02
N GLY A 204 -0.73 -9.61 -8.63
CA GLY A 204 -0.08 -9.59 -7.33
C GLY A 204 -0.14 -8.21 -6.70
N ILE A 205 -0.27 -8.16 -5.37
CA ILE A 205 -0.23 -6.94 -4.58
C ILE A 205 0.61 -7.16 -3.32
N SER A 206 1.51 -6.23 -3.04
CA SER A 206 2.38 -6.27 -1.87
C SER A 206 1.83 -5.40 -0.75
N VAL A 207 1.84 -5.91 0.48
CA VAL A 207 1.36 -5.21 1.68
C VAL A 207 2.37 -5.42 2.80
N CYS A 208 2.49 -4.48 3.73
CA CYS A 208 3.37 -4.66 4.89
C CYS A 208 2.98 -5.93 5.68
N ALA A 209 3.92 -6.86 5.89
CA ALA A 209 3.69 -8.10 6.61
C ALA A 209 3.10 -7.86 8.01
N HIS A 210 3.62 -6.86 8.74
CA HIS A 210 3.11 -6.49 10.06
C HIS A 210 1.64 -6.03 10.03
N THR A 211 1.22 -5.31 8.99
CA THR A 211 -0.17 -4.89 8.84
C THR A 211 -1.09 -6.09 8.62
N LEU A 212 -0.69 -7.02 7.77
CA LEU A 212 -1.47 -8.25 7.54
C LEU A 212 -1.53 -9.14 8.78
N ASN A 213 -0.41 -9.34 9.47
CA ASN A 213 -0.37 -10.11 10.71
C ASN A 213 -1.24 -9.46 11.80
N ARG A 214 -1.22 -8.13 11.94
CA ARG A 214 -2.13 -7.40 12.84
C ARG A 214 -3.59 -7.59 12.46
N MET A 215 -3.94 -7.55 11.17
CA MET A 215 -5.30 -7.80 10.71
C MET A 215 -5.79 -9.18 11.18
N ILE A 216 -4.99 -10.21 10.91
CA ILE A 216 -5.27 -11.60 11.27
C ILE A 216 -5.40 -11.79 12.79
N ASN A 217 -4.55 -11.14 13.59
CA ASN A 217 -4.55 -11.27 15.05
C ASN A 217 -5.63 -10.45 15.76
N LEU A 218 -6.09 -9.34 15.17
CA LEU A 218 -7.09 -8.47 15.78
C LEU A 218 -8.52 -8.86 15.40
N PHE A 219 -8.74 -9.32 14.17
CA PHE A 219 -10.08 -9.66 13.69
C PHE A 219 -10.35 -11.14 13.89
N ASN A 220 -11.15 -11.45 14.92
CA ASN A 220 -11.68 -12.79 15.12
C ASN A 220 -13.11 -12.85 14.59
N PHE A 221 -13.38 -13.78 13.68
CA PHE A 221 -14.72 -14.01 13.14
C PHE A 221 -15.29 -15.31 13.69
N VAL A 222 -16.54 -15.27 14.14
CA VAL A 222 -17.24 -16.47 14.59
C VAL A 222 -17.42 -17.43 13.42
N GLY A 223 -17.05 -18.70 13.63
CA GLY A 223 -17.16 -19.76 12.62
C GLY A 223 -16.01 -19.78 11.61
N ASN A 224 -16.37 -19.76 10.32
CA ASN A 224 -15.45 -19.77 9.17
C ASN A 224 -16.11 -19.11 7.95
N PRO A 225 -16.43 -17.80 8.02
CA PRO A 225 -17.15 -17.12 6.94
C PRO A 225 -16.33 -17.10 5.65
N GLU A 226 -17.02 -17.01 4.53
CA GLU A 226 -16.39 -16.77 3.24
C GLU A 226 -15.82 -15.35 3.19
N PHE A 227 -14.58 -15.22 2.72
CA PHE A 227 -13.91 -13.96 2.46
C PHE A 227 -13.71 -13.78 0.95
N LYS A 228 -13.94 -12.55 0.50
CA LYS A 228 -13.45 -12.06 -0.78
C LYS A 228 -12.20 -11.20 -0.57
N VAL A 229 -11.10 -11.63 -1.17
CA VAL A 229 -9.86 -10.85 -1.32
C VAL A 229 -9.84 -10.25 -2.70
N ALA A 230 -9.63 -8.94 -2.85
CA ALA A 230 -9.73 -8.28 -4.14
C ALA A 230 -8.80 -7.07 -4.27
N PHE A 231 -8.40 -6.76 -5.49
CA PHE A 231 -7.68 -5.53 -5.83
C PHE A 231 -7.88 -5.19 -7.32
N ASP A 232 -7.46 -3.99 -7.69
CA ASP A 232 -7.41 -3.55 -9.08
C ASP A 232 -6.00 -3.78 -9.63
N SER A 233 -5.88 -4.55 -10.71
CA SER A 233 -4.60 -4.81 -11.37
C SER A 233 -3.95 -3.56 -11.97
N LEU A 234 -4.71 -2.50 -12.27
CA LEU A 234 -4.19 -1.28 -12.91
C LEU A 234 -3.63 -0.30 -11.89
N THR A 235 -4.44 0.07 -10.89
CA THR A 235 -4.01 1.02 -9.85
C THR A 235 -3.27 0.34 -8.71
N ASN A 236 -3.75 -0.85 -8.31
CA ASN A 236 -3.23 -1.69 -7.24
C ASN A 236 -3.04 -0.95 -5.90
N ASP A 237 -3.78 0.13 -5.65
CA ASP A 237 -3.50 1.02 -4.51
C ASP A 237 -3.93 0.43 -3.17
N PHE A 238 -4.99 -0.38 -3.16
CA PHE A 238 -5.47 -1.10 -1.98
C PHE A 238 -5.76 -2.56 -2.33
N ILE A 239 -5.48 -3.42 -1.37
CA ILE A 239 -6.10 -4.74 -1.26
C ILE A 239 -7.34 -4.64 -0.37
N GLU A 240 -8.42 -5.30 -0.76
CA GLU A 240 -9.67 -5.37 -0.02
C GLU A 240 -9.93 -6.79 0.48
N PHE A 241 -10.28 -6.92 1.77
CA PHE A 241 -10.74 -8.15 2.42
C PHE A 241 -12.17 -7.92 2.88
N SER A 242 -13.11 -8.74 2.43
CA SER A 242 -14.53 -8.49 2.70
C SER A 242 -15.34 -9.74 3.00
N THR A 243 -16.32 -9.55 3.89
CA THR A 243 -17.41 -10.47 4.23
C THR A 243 -18.73 -9.69 4.21
N SER A 244 -19.85 -10.34 4.58
CA SER A 244 -21.15 -9.67 4.71
C SER A 244 -21.18 -8.56 5.77
N ASN A 245 -20.32 -8.65 6.78
CA ASN A 245 -20.39 -7.79 7.98
C ASN A 245 -19.13 -6.92 8.15
N CYS A 246 -18.09 -7.12 7.34
CA CYS A 246 -16.83 -6.40 7.46
C CYS A 246 -16.19 -6.19 6.09
N HIS A 247 -15.67 -5.00 5.84
CA HIS A 247 -14.83 -4.66 4.69
C HIS A 247 -13.57 -3.96 5.20
N LEU A 248 -12.41 -4.52 4.89
CA LEU A 248 -11.10 -3.94 5.19
C LEU A 248 -10.39 -3.61 3.88
N ALA A 249 -9.96 -2.38 3.71
CA ALA A 249 -9.05 -1.97 2.66
C ALA A 249 -7.70 -1.61 3.28
N VAL A 250 -6.62 -2.17 2.75
CA VAL A 250 -5.25 -1.92 3.21
C VAL A 250 -4.41 -1.45 2.03
N ARG A 251 -3.73 -0.33 2.19
CA ARG A 251 -2.90 0.29 1.16
C ARG A 251 -1.73 -0.64 0.82
N ARG A 252 -1.41 -0.72 -0.47
CA ARG A 252 -0.21 -1.44 -0.92
C ARG A 252 1.06 -0.86 -0.31
N LYS A 253 2.04 -1.72 -0.09
CA LYS A 253 3.44 -1.33 0.12
C LYS A 253 4.09 -1.25 -1.26
N ILE A 254 4.65 -0.09 -1.58
CA ILE A 254 5.42 0.13 -2.81
C ILE A 254 6.75 -0.62 -2.67
N VAL A 255 7.09 -1.47 -3.64
CA VAL A 255 8.23 -2.39 -3.59
C VAL A 255 8.94 -2.46 -4.95
N GLY A 256 10.15 -3.03 -4.97
CA GLY A 256 10.89 -3.31 -6.21
C GLY A 256 11.06 -2.08 -7.10
N SER A 257 10.74 -2.24 -8.39
CA SER A 257 10.83 -1.19 -9.40
C SER A 257 10.04 0.07 -9.04
N ASP A 258 8.82 -0.06 -8.50
CA ASP A 258 7.99 1.10 -8.13
C ASP A 258 8.63 1.92 -6.99
N LEU A 259 9.30 1.24 -6.05
CA LEU A 259 9.99 1.91 -4.94
C LEU A 259 11.19 2.70 -5.45
N LEU A 260 11.98 2.09 -6.32
CA LEU A 260 13.12 2.73 -6.96
C LEU A 260 12.67 3.92 -7.80
N LEU A 261 11.58 3.78 -8.57
CA LEU A 261 11.00 4.87 -9.35
C LEU A 261 10.61 6.06 -8.46
N LYS A 262 9.94 5.78 -7.34
CA LYS A 262 9.57 6.79 -6.35
C LYS A 262 10.81 7.49 -5.77
N GLN A 263 11.84 6.74 -5.36
CA GLN A 263 13.06 7.29 -4.79
C GLN A 263 13.83 8.18 -5.78
N ILE A 264 13.94 7.77 -7.05
CA ILE A 264 14.58 8.56 -8.09
C ILE A 264 13.80 9.86 -8.32
N ARG A 265 12.47 9.78 -8.42
CA ARG A 265 11.61 10.95 -8.59
C ARG A 265 11.72 11.93 -7.42
N GLU A 266 11.71 11.43 -6.19
CA GLU A 266 11.89 12.25 -4.98
C GLU A 266 13.26 12.93 -4.97
N THR A 267 14.31 12.23 -5.37
CA THR A 267 15.67 12.79 -5.49
C THR A 267 15.72 13.91 -6.52
N LEU A 268 15.18 13.70 -7.72
CA LEU A 268 15.14 14.71 -8.79
C LEU A 268 14.30 15.93 -8.39
N THR A 269 13.15 15.70 -7.76
CA THR A 269 12.25 16.75 -7.26
C THR A 269 12.94 17.57 -6.17
N GLY A 270 13.57 16.91 -5.19
CA GLY A 270 14.29 17.58 -4.10
C GLY A 270 15.50 18.40 -4.56
N LEU A 271 16.09 18.03 -5.71
CA LEU A 271 17.18 18.76 -6.35
C LEU A 271 16.70 19.74 -7.43
N PHE A 272 15.40 19.99 -7.53
CA PHE A 272 14.77 20.91 -8.49
C PHE A 272 15.14 20.63 -9.96
N GLN A 273 15.35 19.37 -10.32
CA GLN A 273 15.65 18.96 -11.69
C GLN A 273 14.37 18.83 -12.51
N GLN A 274 14.43 19.28 -13.77
CA GLN A 274 13.32 19.10 -14.72
C GLN A 274 13.19 17.62 -15.07
N HIS A 275 12.02 17.05 -14.82
CA HIS A 275 11.73 15.66 -15.15
C HIS A 275 10.24 15.42 -15.40
N GLU A 276 9.95 14.43 -16.25
CA GLU A 276 8.62 13.92 -16.53
C GLU A 276 8.61 12.39 -16.40
N VAL A 277 7.46 11.83 -16.01
CA VAL A 277 7.28 10.38 -15.86
C VAL A 277 6.17 9.94 -16.81
N SER A 278 6.49 8.97 -17.67
CA SER A 278 5.51 8.36 -18.57
C SER A 278 4.63 7.32 -17.87
N ASP A 279 3.49 6.98 -18.49
CA ASP A 279 2.58 5.93 -18.01
C ASP A 279 3.23 4.53 -17.90
N ARG A 280 4.39 4.33 -18.57
CA ARG A 280 5.16 3.09 -18.53
C ARG A 280 6.28 3.09 -17.48
N GLY A 281 6.30 4.07 -16.58
CA GLY A 281 7.32 4.16 -15.52
C GLY A 281 8.71 4.57 -16.00
N VAL A 282 8.83 5.11 -17.22
CA VAL A 282 10.09 5.71 -17.71
C VAL A 282 10.15 7.16 -17.26
N ILE A 283 11.27 7.58 -16.68
CA ILE A 283 11.53 8.99 -16.34
C ILE A 283 12.40 9.61 -17.42
N ALA A 284 11.99 10.75 -17.96
CA ALA A 284 12.83 11.63 -18.76
C ALA A 284 13.26 12.82 -17.89
N ALA A 285 14.56 13.01 -17.70
CA ALA A 285 15.12 14.09 -16.90
C ALA A 285 16.11 14.93 -17.73
N ILE A 286 16.24 16.22 -17.42
CA ILE A 286 17.25 17.09 -18.02
C ILE A 286 18.29 17.39 -16.95
N ILE A 287 19.52 16.94 -17.17
CA ILE A 287 20.65 17.08 -16.23
C ILE A 287 21.77 17.80 -16.96
N ASP A 288 22.15 19.00 -16.49
CA ASP A 288 23.19 19.82 -17.13
C ASP A 288 22.96 20.02 -18.64
N ASN A 289 21.70 20.30 -19.04
CA ASN A 289 21.22 20.39 -20.43
C ASN A 289 21.30 19.09 -21.26
N CYS A 290 21.64 17.96 -20.65
CA CYS A 290 21.64 16.64 -21.27
C CYS A 290 20.31 15.92 -20.95
N PRO A 291 19.48 15.59 -21.96
CA PRO A 291 18.27 14.79 -21.74
C PRO A 291 18.65 13.33 -21.49
N ILE A 292 18.33 12.83 -20.29
CA ILE A 292 18.61 11.46 -19.87
C ILE A 292 17.30 10.72 -19.63
N ARG A 293 17.19 9.53 -20.20
CA ARG A 293 16.12 8.57 -19.97
C ARG A 293 16.54 7.56 -18.91
N ILE A 294 15.69 7.39 -17.90
CA ILE A 294 15.86 6.47 -16.79
C ILE A 294 14.80 5.36 -16.90
N CYS A 295 15.25 4.11 -16.99
CA CYS A 295 14.41 2.93 -17.02
C CYS A 295 14.81 1.99 -15.89
N ILE A 296 13.83 1.26 -15.34
CA ILE A 296 14.08 0.23 -14.33
C ILE A 296 13.64 -1.10 -14.94
N PHE A 297 14.54 -2.07 -14.91
CA PHE A 297 14.32 -3.41 -15.44
C PHE A 297 14.39 -4.41 -14.29
N GLU A 298 13.38 -5.27 -14.19
CA GLU A 298 13.43 -6.42 -13.29
C GLU A 298 14.07 -7.61 -14.00
N SER A 299 15.08 -8.21 -13.40
CA SER A 299 15.74 -9.41 -13.93
C SER A 299 14.84 -10.63 -13.75
N GLU A 300 14.52 -11.29 -14.86
CA GLU A 300 13.73 -12.53 -14.86
C GLU A 300 14.39 -13.68 -14.07
N SER A 301 15.72 -13.62 -13.89
CA SER A 301 16.49 -14.72 -13.30
C SER A 301 16.54 -14.70 -11.77
N ASN A 302 16.52 -13.51 -11.17
CA ASN A 302 16.74 -13.33 -9.73
C ASN A 302 15.88 -12.21 -9.11
N GLY A 303 14.99 -11.58 -9.87
CA GLY A 303 14.14 -10.48 -9.41
C GLY A 303 14.89 -9.20 -9.02
N ALA A 304 16.20 -9.13 -9.28
CA ALA A 304 16.99 -7.94 -9.00
C ALA A 304 16.65 -6.83 -10.00
N ASN A 305 16.53 -5.60 -9.52
CA ASN A 305 16.25 -4.46 -10.39
C ASN A 305 17.56 -3.83 -10.88
N ILE A 306 17.60 -3.49 -12.17
CA ILE A 306 18.67 -2.75 -12.82
C ILE A 306 18.12 -1.38 -13.20
N ILE A 307 18.83 -0.32 -12.80
CA ILE A 307 18.49 1.05 -13.19
C ILE A 307 19.37 1.42 -14.38
N ARG A 308 18.75 1.57 -15.56
CA ARG A 308 19.43 1.99 -16.79
C ARG A 308 19.26 3.48 -17.02
N LEU A 309 20.38 4.18 -17.16
CA LEU A 309 20.43 5.57 -17.58
C LEU A 309 20.91 5.63 -19.03
N THR A 310 20.22 6.36 -19.89
CA THR A 310 20.54 6.44 -21.32
C THR A 310 20.40 7.85 -21.86
N HIS A 311 21.30 8.23 -22.75
CA HIS A 311 21.26 9.44 -23.55
C HIS A 311 21.44 9.07 -25.02
N THR A 312 20.67 9.70 -25.91
CA THR A 312 20.84 9.53 -27.36
C THR A 312 21.85 10.54 -27.87
N VAL A 313 23.05 10.05 -28.21
CA VAL A 313 24.16 10.86 -28.73
C VAL A 313 23.93 11.20 -30.21
N MET A 314 23.40 10.25 -30.98
CA MET A 314 23.16 10.41 -32.42
C MET A 314 21.87 9.71 -32.84
N ARG A 315 21.14 10.31 -33.79
CA ARG A 315 19.95 9.75 -34.45
C ARG A 315 20.25 9.49 -35.91
N ASP A 316 19.41 8.68 -36.56
CA ASP A 316 19.51 8.32 -37.97
C ASP A 316 20.87 7.71 -38.34
N ALA A 317 21.46 6.94 -37.41
CA ALA A 317 22.78 6.34 -37.52
C ALA A 317 22.76 5.10 -38.43
N SER A 318 23.51 5.13 -39.53
CA SER A 318 23.79 3.94 -40.33
C SER A 318 24.85 3.06 -39.63
N GLN A 319 24.60 1.75 -39.54
CA GLN A 319 25.57 0.79 -38.99
C GLN A 319 26.77 0.58 -39.94
N THR A 320 27.71 1.52 -39.94
CA THR A 320 28.94 1.45 -40.74
C THR A 320 30.11 0.89 -39.92
N LEU A 321 31.10 0.30 -40.61
CA LEU A 321 32.30 -0.24 -39.95
C LEU A 321 33.10 0.85 -39.22
N ASP A 322 33.12 2.07 -39.76
CA ASP A 322 33.88 3.18 -39.19
C ASP A 322 33.20 3.73 -37.92
N LEU A 323 31.87 3.84 -37.92
CA LEU A 323 31.11 4.18 -36.72
C LEU A 323 31.32 3.14 -35.60
N LEU A 324 31.29 1.84 -35.93
CA LEU A 324 31.53 0.77 -34.95
C LEU A 324 32.96 0.79 -34.38
N LYS A 325 33.97 1.11 -35.19
CA LYS A 325 35.36 1.28 -34.70
C LYS A 325 35.45 2.45 -33.74
N GLU A 326 34.84 3.57 -34.08
CA GLU A 326 34.88 4.77 -33.24
C GLU A 326 34.16 4.55 -31.90
N ILE A 327 32.98 3.92 -31.91
CA ILE A 327 32.29 3.50 -30.69
C ILE A 327 33.17 2.60 -29.81
N ASN A 328 33.92 1.67 -30.40
CA ASN A 328 34.84 0.81 -29.66
C ASN A 328 36.00 1.59 -29.04
N VAL A 329 36.57 2.57 -29.75
CA VAL A 329 37.62 3.45 -29.21
C VAL A 329 37.08 4.23 -28.01
N PHE A 330 35.88 4.80 -28.12
CA PHE A 330 35.25 5.50 -27.01
C PHE A 330 34.98 4.59 -25.82
N ASN A 331 34.44 3.40 -26.04
CA ASN A 331 34.19 2.43 -24.96
C ASN A 331 35.45 2.02 -24.19
N GLN A 332 36.63 2.07 -24.81
CA GLN A 332 37.91 1.84 -24.12
C GLN A 332 38.32 3.00 -23.21
N GLN A 333 37.88 4.23 -23.51
CA GLN A 333 38.18 5.44 -22.73
C GLN A 333 37.16 5.71 -21.63
N LEU A 334 35.92 5.26 -21.81
CA LEU A 334 34.84 5.45 -20.86
C LEU A 334 34.96 4.50 -19.65
N VAL A 335 34.80 5.06 -18.45
CA VAL A 335 34.78 4.30 -17.20
C VAL A 335 33.34 4.16 -16.73
N GLY A 336 32.74 2.99 -16.94
CA GLY A 336 31.40 2.63 -16.43
C GLY A 336 30.24 2.98 -17.36
N SER A 337 30.36 3.99 -18.21
CA SER A 337 29.42 4.24 -19.32
C SER A 337 29.84 3.46 -20.57
N ARG A 338 28.88 3.08 -21.40
CA ARG A 338 29.10 2.40 -22.67
C ARG A 338 28.24 3.01 -23.75
N ALA A 339 28.79 3.14 -24.95
CA ALA A 339 28.07 3.50 -26.16
C ALA A 339 27.76 2.25 -26.99
N TRP A 340 26.54 2.16 -27.53
CA TRP A 340 26.12 1.10 -28.44
C TRP A 340 25.13 1.65 -29.46
N ILE A 341 24.90 0.88 -30.53
CA ILE A 341 23.85 1.19 -31.51
C ILE A 341 22.58 0.43 -31.11
N GLU A 342 21.47 1.15 -31.01
CA GLU A 342 20.14 0.60 -30.81
C GLU A 342 19.22 1.19 -31.89
N ASP A 343 18.64 0.32 -32.72
CA ASP A 343 17.90 0.69 -33.92
C ASP A 343 18.70 1.64 -34.85
N ASP A 344 18.25 2.89 -34.96
CA ASP A 344 18.83 3.99 -35.74
C ASP A 344 19.58 5.01 -34.88
N ARG A 345 19.98 4.65 -33.66
CA ARG A 345 20.56 5.59 -32.69
C ARG A 345 21.85 5.08 -32.10
N VAL A 346 22.77 6.01 -31.84
CA VAL A 346 23.88 5.76 -30.91
C VAL A 346 23.43 6.19 -29.53
N ILE A 347 23.39 5.23 -28.62
CA ILE A 347 23.01 5.42 -27.23
C ILE A 347 24.26 5.36 -26.37
N LEU A 348 24.43 6.33 -25.49
CA LEU A 348 25.35 6.25 -24.36
C LEU A 348 24.53 5.90 -23.12
N GLY A 349 24.98 4.91 -22.36
CA GLY A 349 24.27 4.55 -21.14
C GLY A 349 25.12 3.88 -20.08
N VAL A 350 24.51 3.70 -18.93
CA VAL A 350 25.06 3.01 -17.76
C VAL A 350 23.95 2.21 -17.09
N ASP A 351 24.31 0.98 -16.69
CA ASP A 351 23.47 0.11 -15.89
C ASP A 351 23.97 0.15 -14.44
N LEU A 352 23.06 0.43 -13.52
CA LEU A 352 23.32 0.53 -12.09
C LEU A 352 22.58 -0.58 -11.35
N ASP A 353 23.17 -1.04 -10.26
CA ASP A 353 22.49 -1.92 -9.31
C ASP A 353 21.45 -1.10 -8.51
N GLN A 354 20.37 -1.73 -8.09
CA GLN A 354 19.35 -1.10 -7.23
C GLN A 354 19.93 -0.46 -5.95
N ASN A 355 21.06 -0.98 -5.43
CA ASN A 355 21.74 -0.42 -4.27
C ASN A 355 22.37 0.96 -4.52
N ASP A 356 22.59 1.34 -5.79
CA ASP A 356 23.17 2.63 -6.17
C ASP A 356 22.13 3.75 -6.30
N VAL A 357 20.85 3.47 -6.06
CA VAL A 357 19.75 4.45 -6.17
C VAL A 357 19.99 5.70 -5.29
N ALA A 358 20.60 5.53 -4.12
CA ALA A 358 20.94 6.64 -3.22
C ALA A 358 21.96 7.62 -3.83
N LYS A 359 22.75 7.18 -4.81
CA LYS A 359 23.75 7.99 -5.54
C LYS A 359 23.33 8.29 -6.97
N ILE A 360 22.06 8.08 -7.32
CA ILE A 360 21.56 8.20 -8.70
C ILE A 360 21.96 9.52 -9.36
N TYR A 361 21.94 10.62 -8.62
CA TYR A 361 22.27 11.93 -9.15
C TYR A 361 23.75 12.07 -9.53
N GLU A 362 24.67 11.42 -8.80
CA GLU A 362 26.10 11.40 -9.16
C GLU A 362 26.30 10.66 -10.48
N HIS A 363 25.59 9.55 -10.67
CA HIS A 363 25.63 8.78 -11.91
C HIS A 363 25.03 9.54 -13.09
N LEU A 364 23.91 10.26 -12.88
CA LEU A 364 23.30 11.12 -13.90
C LEU A 364 24.25 12.23 -14.36
N LYS A 365 24.92 12.92 -13.42
CA LYS A 365 25.92 13.95 -13.74
C LYS A 365 27.12 13.38 -14.50
N LYS A 366 27.59 12.21 -14.08
CA LYS A 366 28.69 11.54 -14.77
C LYS A 366 28.30 11.20 -16.21
N LEU A 367 27.09 10.66 -16.43
CA LEU A 367 26.60 10.35 -17.76
C LEU A 367 26.47 11.62 -18.62
N ALA A 368 25.93 12.72 -18.08
CA ALA A 368 25.85 14.00 -18.78
C ALA A 368 27.25 14.52 -19.19
N ASN A 369 28.24 14.40 -18.30
CA ASN A 369 29.62 14.80 -18.61
C ASN A 369 30.22 13.92 -19.71
N ASP A 370 30.00 12.60 -19.67
CA ASP A 370 30.49 11.72 -20.72
C ASP A 370 29.78 11.97 -22.07
N ALA A 371 28.47 12.26 -22.06
CA ALA A 371 27.71 12.64 -23.24
C ALA A 371 28.28 13.91 -23.90
N SER A 372 28.62 14.93 -23.11
CA SER A 372 29.18 16.18 -23.65
C SER A 372 30.53 16.02 -24.37
N LYS A 373 31.24 14.90 -24.17
CA LYS A 373 32.48 14.56 -24.90
C LYS A 373 32.20 13.86 -26.23
N LEU A 374 31.01 13.32 -26.40
CA LEU A 374 30.60 12.48 -27.54
C LEU A 374 29.65 13.24 -28.49
N ASP A 375 28.84 14.15 -27.96
CA ASP A 375 27.88 14.94 -28.73
C ASP A 375 28.59 15.73 -29.84
N GLY A 376 28.09 15.59 -31.07
CA GLY A 376 28.65 16.21 -32.27
C GLY A 376 29.92 15.53 -32.84
N VAL A 377 30.56 14.61 -32.11
CA VAL A 377 31.78 13.93 -32.59
C VAL A 377 31.47 12.80 -33.57
N LEU A 378 30.35 12.11 -33.36
CA LEU A 378 29.94 10.95 -34.17
C LEU A 378 29.10 11.32 -35.40
N GLU A 379 28.52 12.52 -35.45
CA GLU A 379 27.64 12.97 -36.55
C GLU A 379 28.28 12.83 -37.95
N PRO A 380 29.58 13.13 -38.15
CA PRO A 380 30.23 12.96 -39.47
C PRO A 380 30.34 11.50 -39.93
N LEU A 381 30.18 10.54 -39.02
CA LEU A 381 30.33 9.09 -39.27
C LEU A 381 28.97 8.37 -39.35
N GLY A 382 27.88 9.07 -39.03
CA GLY A 382 26.53 8.51 -38.98
C GLY A 382 25.75 8.52 -40.30
N ALA A 383 26.19 9.35 -41.26
CA ALA A 383 25.52 9.59 -42.54
C ALA A 383 25.76 8.49 -43.59
#